data_AF-A0A8E2DIL5-F1
#
_entry.id   AF-A0A8E2DIL5-F1
#
_cell.length_a   1.000
_cell.length_b   1.000
_cell.length_c   1.000
_cell.angle_alpha   90.00
_cell.angle_beta   90.00
_cell.angle_gamma   90.00
#
_symmetry.space_group_name_H-M   'P 1'
#
loop_
_entity.id
_entity.type
_entity.pdbx_description
1 polymer ?
#
loop_
_entity_poly.entity_id
_entity_poly.type
_entity_poly.pdbx_seq_one_letter_code
_entity_poly.pdbx_strand_id
1 'polypeptide(L)'
;MATNASIKLCVTPLSRALAPHSGGYAGGGAVYFGSDAFEEFFRKVRSTGESPSAEDVINVARLFDDDLTLDNLSRPQLVSMCRYMGINAFGTDNFLRGTIRARLLQLRRDDQLIDSEGIDSLSTSELQAACQSRGIRTSGVSPARLREELATWINLHLHNRVSGVLLVLARAFQFDRKPGEDE
;
A
#
# COMPACT_ATOMS: atom_id res chain seq x y z
N MET A 1 -9.78 14.01 -0.92
CA MET A 1 -8.53 14.67 -0.47
C MET A 1 -7.63 13.75 0.38
N ALA A 2 -8.17 12.92 1.28
CA ALA A 2 -7.37 11.99 2.12
C ALA A 2 -6.56 10.93 1.32
N THR A 3 -7.05 10.48 0.17
CA THR A 3 -6.37 9.56 -0.75
C THR A 3 -5.08 10.11 -1.34
N ASN A 4 -5.09 11.38 -1.77
CA ASN A 4 -3.91 12.02 -2.37
C ASN A 4 -2.78 12.22 -1.35
N ALA A 5 -3.12 12.64 -0.12
CA ALA A 5 -2.14 12.76 0.95
C ALA A 5 -1.58 11.38 1.34
N SER A 6 -2.46 10.39 1.50
CA SER A 6 -2.08 9.02 1.88
C SER A 6 -1.14 8.37 0.89
N ILE A 7 -1.38 8.52 -0.43
CA ILE A 7 -0.52 7.90 -1.43
C ILE A 7 0.77 8.73 -1.62
N LYS A 8 0.72 10.08 -1.61
CA LYS A 8 1.94 10.93 -1.63
C LYS A 8 2.91 10.60 -0.50
N LEU A 9 2.40 10.39 0.71
CA LEU A 9 3.19 10.04 1.90
C LEU A 9 3.91 8.70 1.77
N CYS A 10 3.57 7.87 0.79
CA CYS A 10 4.09 6.51 0.65
C CYS A 10 4.98 6.39 -0.57
N VAL A 11 4.64 7.11 -1.64
CA VAL A 11 5.49 7.23 -2.81
C VAL A 11 6.79 7.97 -2.47
N THR A 12 6.79 8.90 -1.51
CA THR A 12 8.01 9.65 -1.12
C THR A 12 9.03 8.77 -0.36
N PRO A 13 8.66 8.01 0.69
CA PRO A 13 9.57 7.04 1.32
C PRO A 13 9.92 5.85 0.41
N LEU A 14 8.98 5.33 -0.40
CA LEU A 14 9.30 4.24 -1.34
C LEU A 14 10.27 4.68 -2.44
N SER A 15 10.25 5.95 -2.86
CA SER A 15 11.27 6.50 -3.77
C SER A 15 12.68 6.46 -3.20
N ARG A 16 12.79 6.59 -1.89
CA ARG A 16 14.06 6.57 -1.16
C ARG A 16 14.51 5.15 -0.86
N ALA A 17 13.56 4.22 -0.68
CA ALA A 17 13.81 2.79 -0.47
C ALA A 17 14.11 2.04 -1.78
N LEU A 18 13.60 2.51 -2.92
CA LEU A 18 13.80 1.92 -4.25
C LEU A 18 14.74 2.74 -5.15
N ALA A 19 15.36 3.79 -4.63
CA ALA A 19 16.42 4.47 -5.34
C ALA A 19 17.58 3.47 -5.56
N PRO A 20 18.06 3.27 -6.80
CA PRO A 20 19.21 2.42 -7.04
C PRO A 20 20.38 2.96 -6.21
N HIS A 21 20.85 2.17 -5.25
CA HIS A 21 22.15 2.41 -4.63
C HIS A 21 23.21 2.19 -5.71
N SER A 22 23.56 3.25 -6.45
CA SER A 22 24.78 3.43 -7.27
C SER A 22 25.47 2.12 -7.69
N GLY A 23 24.74 1.25 -8.38
CA GLY A 23 25.14 -0.14 -8.63
C GLY A 23 24.06 -0.79 -9.47
N GLY A 24 24.35 -0.93 -10.77
CA GLY A 24 23.39 -1.26 -11.80
C GLY A 24 22.57 -2.52 -11.52
N TYR A 25 21.27 -2.44 -11.82
CA TYR A 25 20.40 -3.60 -11.93
C TYR A 25 20.79 -4.41 -13.17
N ALA A 26 21.69 -5.37 -12.99
CA ALA A 26 21.86 -6.51 -13.88
C ALA A 26 21.19 -7.72 -13.21
N GLY A 27 19.93 -7.99 -13.60
CA GLY A 27 19.15 -9.12 -13.11
C GLY A 27 17.81 -9.12 -13.83
N GLY A 28 17.70 -9.97 -14.86
CA GLY A 28 16.70 -9.83 -15.90
C GLY A 28 15.26 -10.12 -15.49
N GLY A 29 14.33 -9.53 -16.23
CA GLY A 29 13.00 -10.13 -16.42
C GLY A 29 11.77 -9.30 -16.08
N ALA A 30 11.84 -7.97 -16.00
CA ALA A 30 10.68 -7.08 -16.16
C ALA A 30 11.20 -5.63 -16.21
N VAL A 31 10.39 -4.68 -16.69
CA VAL A 31 10.64 -3.23 -16.64
C VAL A 31 11.48 -2.66 -17.80
N TYR A 32 10.86 -2.56 -18.99
CA TYR A 32 11.25 -1.54 -19.99
C TYR A 32 10.09 -0.57 -20.32
N PHE A 33 8.90 -0.75 -19.72
CA PHE A 33 7.69 0.03 -20.01
C PHE A 33 7.34 1.08 -18.94
N GLY A 34 8.23 1.37 -17.99
CA GLY A 34 7.91 2.24 -16.84
C GLY A 34 9.03 3.17 -16.36
N SER A 35 10.23 3.14 -16.94
CA SER A 35 11.35 4.00 -16.50
C SER A 35 11.02 5.48 -16.66
N ASP A 36 10.47 5.86 -17.81
CA ASP A 36 10.32 7.28 -18.17
C ASP A 36 9.19 7.94 -17.38
N ALA A 37 8.07 7.24 -17.19
CA ALA A 37 6.95 7.71 -16.37
C ALA A 37 7.34 7.80 -14.88
N PHE A 38 8.13 6.83 -14.38
CA PHE A 38 8.64 6.82 -13.02
C PHE A 38 9.68 7.95 -12.80
N GLU A 39 10.62 8.13 -13.73
CA GLU A 39 11.62 9.19 -13.70
C GLU A 39 10.99 10.58 -13.86
N GLU A 40 9.99 10.74 -14.72
CA GLU A 40 9.26 11.99 -14.88
C GLU A 40 8.45 12.35 -13.64
N PHE A 41 7.77 11.37 -13.03
CA PHE A 41 7.08 11.57 -11.76
C PHE A 41 8.06 12.02 -10.67
N PHE A 42 9.21 11.35 -10.54
CA PHE A 42 10.20 11.73 -9.53
C PHE A 42 10.91 13.04 -9.80
N ARG A 43 11.13 13.38 -11.07
CA ARG A 43 11.61 14.68 -11.49
C ARG A 43 10.60 15.76 -11.09
N LYS A 44 9.32 15.63 -11.44
CA LYS A 44 8.28 16.60 -11.04
C LYS A 44 8.21 16.78 -9.52
N VAL A 45 8.16 15.68 -8.76
CA VAL A 45 8.10 15.70 -7.28
C VAL A 45 9.35 16.32 -6.64
N ARG A 46 10.55 16.08 -7.18
CA ARG A 46 11.82 16.54 -6.56
C ARG A 46 12.32 17.89 -7.08
N SER A 47 12.10 18.22 -8.36
CA SER A 47 12.73 19.37 -9.01
C SER A 47 11.83 20.58 -9.19
N THR A 48 10.51 20.40 -9.27
CA THR A 48 9.57 21.49 -9.59
C THR A 48 8.74 21.95 -8.38
N GLY A 49 8.68 21.16 -7.30
CA GLY A 49 7.79 21.41 -6.17
C GLY A 49 6.30 21.24 -6.51
N GLU A 50 5.97 20.83 -7.73
CA GLU A 50 4.59 20.59 -8.15
C GLU A 50 4.01 19.36 -7.45
N SER A 51 2.73 19.46 -7.11
CA SER A 51 1.97 18.36 -6.55
C SER A 51 1.46 17.46 -7.67
N PRO A 52 1.96 16.21 -7.82
CA PRO A 52 1.43 15.30 -8.83
C PRO A 52 -0.07 15.07 -8.64
N SER A 53 -0.78 14.87 -9.75
CA SER A 53 -2.22 14.59 -9.72
C SER A 53 -2.50 13.21 -9.11
N ALA A 54 -3.75 12.96 -8.71
CA ALA A 54 -4.15 11.64 -8.21
C ALA A 54 -3.93 10.54 -9.25
N GLU A 55 -4.13 10.86 -10.53
CA GLU A 55 -3.97 9.93 -11.63
C GLU A 55 -2.49 9.59 -11.87
N ASP A 56 -1.60 10.58 -11.83
CA ASP A 56 -0.14 10.36 -11.95
C ASP A 56 0.36 9.41 -10.85
N VAL A 57 -0.10 9.66 -9.63
CA VAL A 57 0.25 8.85 -8.46
C VAL A 57 -0.23 7.41 -8.62
N ILE A 58 -1.47 7.20 -9.09
CA ILE A 58 -2.02 5.86 -9.35
C ILE A 58 -1.24 5.16 -10.46
N ASN A 59 -0.93 5.86 -11.55
CA ASN A 59 -0.20 5.27 -12.69
C ASN A 59 1.19 4.77 -12.28
N VAL A 60 1.90 5.52 -11.44
CA VAL A 60 3.19 5.08 -10.88
C VAL A 60 3.00 3.94 -9.88
N ALA A 61 1.99 4.01 -9.01
CA ALA A 61 1.70 2.97 -8.03
C ALA A 61 1.41 1.59 -8.66
N ARG A 62 0.86 1.56 -9.89
CA ARG A 62 0.63 0.32 -10.67
C ARG A 62 1.92 -0.35 -11.17
N LEU A 63 3.03 0.37 -11.23
CA LEU A 63 4.32 -0.18 -11.67
C LEU A 63 5.01 -1.02 -10.58
N PHE A 64 4.50 -0.98 -9.36
CA PHE A 64 5.06 -1.75 -8.24
C PHE A 64 4.63 -3.20 -8.34
N ASP A 65 5.62 -4.07 -8.49
CA ASP A 65 5.44 -5.52 -8.42
C ASP A 65 5.53 -5.98 -6.97
N ASP A 66 4.53 -6.74 -6.51
CA ASP A 66 4.44 -7.21 -5.12
C ASP A 66 5.62 -8.12 -4.74
N ASP A 67 6.03 -9.02 -5.66
CA ASP A 67 7.09 -9.99 -5.40
C ASP A 67 8.46 -9.31 -5.34
N LEU A 68 8.76 -8.46 -6.32
CA LEU A 68 9.98 -7.66 -6.33
C LEU A 68 10.04 -6.75 -5.09
N THR A 69 8.92 -6.14 -4.70
CA THR A 69 8.88 -5.27 -3.52
C THR A 69 9.20 -6.08 -2.27
N LEU A 70 8.53 -7.21 -2.05
CA LEU A 70 8.74 -8.07 -0.89
C LEU A 70 10.16 -8.62 -0.78
N ASP A 71 10.77 -8.98 -1.91
CA ASP A 71 12.14 -9.49 -1.95
C ASP A 71 13.18 -8.42 -1.56
N ASN A 72 12.87 -7.14 -1.81
CA ASN A 72 13.72 -6.01 -1.43
C ASN A 72 13.49 -5.48 0.00
N LEU A 73 12.46 -5.93 0.71
CA LEU A 73 12.23 -5.51 2.10
C LEU A 73 13.21 -6.20 3.05
N SER A 74 13.77 -5.40 3.96
CA SER A 74 14.56 -5.89 5.10
C SER A 74 13.69 -6.66 6.09
N ARG A 75 14.30 -7.56 6.87
CA ARG A 75 13.58 -8.33 7.90
C ARG A 75 12.77 -7.46 8.87
N PRO A 76 13.28 -6.35 9.43
CA PRO A 76 12.47 -5.47 10.28
C PRO A 76 11.21 -4.93 9.57
N GLN A 77 11.30 -4.60 8.28
CA GLN A 77 10.15 -4.14 7.49
C GLN A 77 9.14 -5.26 7.25
N LEU A 78 9.61 -6.48 6.93
CA LEU A 78 8.74 -7.66 6.81
C LEU A 78 8.00 -7.96 8.12
N VAL A 79 8.70 -7.91 9.26
CA VAL A 79 8.10 -8.10 10.59
C VAL A 79 7.05 -7.03 10.88
N SER A 80 7.34 -5.76 10.56
CA SER A 80 6.38 -4.67 10.72
C SER A 80 5.14 -4.88 9.85
N MET A 81 5.31 -5.27 8.58
CA MET A 81 4.18 -5.61 7.70
C MET A 81 3.31 -6.73 8.29
N CYS A 82 3.93 -7.81 8.77
CA CYS A 82 3.19 -8.89 9.42
C CYS A 82 2.34 -8.36 10.59
N ARG A 83 2.93 -7.55 11.48
CA ARG A 83 2.20 -6.95 12.60
C ARG A 83 1.00 -6.12 12.13
N TYR A 84 1.18 -5.28 11.11
CA TYR A 84 0.10 -4.44 10.55
C TYR A 84 -1.03 -5.26 9.92
N MET A 85 -0.70 -6.43 9.37
CA MET A 85 -1.68 -7.33 8.76
C MET A 85 -2.29 -8.34 9.76
N GLY A 86 -1.99 -8.21 11.05
CA GLY A 86 -2.44 -9.14 12.10
C GLY A 86 -1.79 -10.53 12.01
N ILE A 87 -0.67 -10.65 11.31
CA ILE A 87 0.11 -11.88 11.16
C ILE A 87 1.14 -11.97 12.29
N ASN A 88 1.26 -13.16 12.89
CA ASN A 88 2.31 -13.42 13.85
C ASN A 88 3.65 -13.58 13.12
N ALA A 89 4.62 -12.68 13.35
CA ALA A 89 5.89 -12.66 12.63
C ALA A 89 6.92 -13.58 13.29
N PHE A 90 7.17 -14.73 12.69
CA PHE A 90 8.21 -15.68 13.11
C PHE A 90 8.86 -16.38 11.90
N GLY A 91 9.97 -17.09 12.12
CA GLY A 91 10.66 -17.84 11.08
C GLY A 91 11.60 -17.00 10.21
N THR A 92 11.90 -17.54 9.02
CA THR A 92 12.82 -16.96 8.04
C THR A 92 12.15 -15.89 7.19
N ASP A 93 12.95 -15.05 6.53
CA ASP A 93 12.42 -13.95 5.69
C ASP A 93 11.56 -14.49 4.54
N ASN A 94 11.94 -15.62 3.95
CA ASN A 94 11.14 -16.29 2.91
C ASN A 94 9.78 -16.76 3.44
N PHE A 95 9.71 -17.22 4.68
CA PHE A 95 8.45 -17.60 5.32
C PHE A 95 7.56 -16.37 5.57
N LEU A 96 8.14 -15.26 6.04
CA LEU A 96 7.41 -14.01 6.22
C LEU A 96 6.84 -13.50 4.89
N ARG A 97 7.66 -13.46 3.83
CA ARG A 97 7.21 -13.06 2.48
C ARG A 97 6.08 -13.96 1.97
N GLY A 98 6.23 -15.29 2.10
CA GLY A 98 5.19 -16.24 1.71
C GLY A 98 3.88 -16.04 2.48
N THR A 99 3.97 -15.76 3.78
CA THR A 99 2.78 -15.49 4.62
C THR A 99 2.10 -14.18 4.23
N ILE A 100 2.87 -13.12 3.95
CA ILE A 100 2.34 -11.84 3.47
C ILE A 100 1.62 -12.03 2.12
N ARG A 101 2.24 -12.74 1.15
CA ARG A 101 1.61 -13.08 -0.14
C ARG A 101 0.28 -13.80 0.04
N ALA A 102 0.27 -14.85 0.88
CA ALA A 102 -0.95 -15.61 1.16
C ALA A 102 -2.05 -14.73 1.77
N ARG A 103 -1.69 -13.81 2.68
CA ARG A 103 -2.63 -12.87 3.30
C ARG A 103 -3.18 -11.85 2.29
N LEU A 104 -2.35 -11.31 1.39
CA LEU A 104 -2.80 -10.42 0.33
C LEU A 104 -3.77 -11.12 -0.64
N LEU A 105 -3.53 -12.38 -0.97
CA LEU A 105 -4.46 -13.18 -1.77
C LEU A 105 -5.81 -13.44 -1.06
N GLN A 106 -5.79 -13.60 0.27
CA GLN A 106 -7.03 -13.66 1.05
C GLN A 106 -7.79 -12.32 1.00
N LEU A 107 -7.08 -11.21 1.22
CA LEU A 107 -7.68 -9.86 1.15
C LEU A 107 -8.27 -9.59 -0.22
N ARG A 108 -7.60 -9.97 -1.32
CA ARG A 108 -8.13 -9.80 -2.67
C ARG A 108 -9.44 -10.53 -2.88
N ARG A 109 -9.57 -11.77 -2.38
CA ARG A 109 -10.82 -12.54 -2.48
C ARG A 109 -11.94 -11.92 -1.65
N ASP A 110 -11.62 -11.45 -0.45
CA ASP A 110 -12.55 -10.73 0.42
C ASP A 110 -13.00 -9.40 -0.21
N ASP A 111 -12.07 -8.64 -0.80
CA ASP A 111 -12.37 -7.43 -1.56
C ASP A 111 -13.33 -7.72 -2.72
N GLN A 112 -13.11 -8.80 -3.48
CA GLN A 112 -13.99 -9.19 -4.58
C GLN A 112 -15.40 -9.55 -4.09
N LEU A 113 -15.51 -10.24 -2.96
CA LEU A 113 -16.79 -10.60 -2.38
C LEU A 113 -17.56 -9.34 -1.93
N ILE A 114 -16.90 -8.47 -1.16
CA ILE A 114 -17.48 -7.21 -0.68
C ILE A 114 -17.88 -6.30 -1.85
N ASP A 115 -17.06 -6.22 -2.90
CA ASP A 115 -17.37 -5.44 -4.10
C ASP A 115 -18.62 -5.98 -4.82
N SER A 116 -18.78 -7.31 -4.87
CA SER A 116 -19.93 -7.96 -5.52
C SER A 116 -21.24 -7.85 -4.73
N GLU A 117 -21.17 -7.89 -3.39
CA GLU A 117 -22.35 -7.81 -2.51
C GLU A 117 -22.71 -6.36 -2.16
N GLY A 118 -21.75 -5.45 -2.30
CA GLY A 118 -21.84 -4.04 -1.93
C GLY A 118 -21.43 -3.78 -0.47
N ILE A 119 -20.62 -2.74 -0.24
CA ILE A 119 -20.10 -2.39 1.10
C ILE A 119 -21.20 -2.11 2.13
N ASP A 120 -22.36 -1.65 1.68
CA ASP A 120 -23.51 -1.35 2.54
C ASP A 120 -24.22 -2.61 3.08
N SER A 121 -23.95 -3.79 2.51
CA SER A 121 -24.47 -5.07 3.01
C SER A 121 -23.82 -5.49 4.34
N LEU A 122 -22.60 -4.99 4.62
CA LEU A 122 -21.82 -5.38 5.79
C LEU A 122 -22.44 -4.83 7.08
N SER A 123 -22.62 -5.71 8.07
CA SER A 123 -22.88 -5.31 9.45
C SER A 123 -21.73 -4.46 10.01
N THR A 124 -21.99 -3.72 11.09
CA THR A 124 -20.95 -2.90 11.74
C THR A 124 -19.74 -3.73 12.17
N SER A 125 -19.95 -4.97 12.64
CA SER A 125 -18.87 -5.88 13.02
C SER A 125 -18.06 -6.36 11.81
N GLU A 126 -18.72 -6.72 10.71
CA GLU A 126 -18.04 -7.16 9.49
C GLU A 126 -17.26 -6.01 8.87
N LEU A 127 -17.84 -4.80 8.85
CA LEU A 127 -17.16 -3.60 8.39
C LEU A 127 -15.89 -3.33 9.21
N GLN A 128 -15.97 -3.42 10.54
CA GLN A 128 -14.81 -3.25 11.41
C GLN A 128 -13.74 -4.33 11.16
N ALA A 129 -14.14 -5.60 11.04
CA ALA A 129 -13.22 -6.70 10.79
C ALA A 129 -12.54 -6.60 9.41
N ALA A 130 -13.31 -6.24 8.37
CA ALA A 130 -12.82 -6.00 7.02
C ALA A 130 -11.81 -4.84 7.00
N CYS A 131 -12.13 -3.75 7.69
CA CYS A 131 -11.23 -2.60 7.85
C CYS A 131 -9.92 -3.00 8.57
N GLN A 132 -10.01 -3.65 9.72
CA GLN A 132 -8.83 -4.09 10.49
C GLN A 132 -7.93 -5.02 9.69
N SER A 133 -8.52 -5.95 8.93
CA SER A 133 -7.76 -6.89 8.09
C SER A 133 -6.92 -6.19 7.00
N ARG A 134 -7.31 -4.97 6.61
CA ARG A 134 -6.63 -4.11 5.63
C ARG A 134 -5.74 -3.04 6.29
N GLY A 135 -5.56 -3.10 7.60
CA GLY A 135 -4.80 -2.10 8.36
C GLY A 135 -5.50 -0.74 8.48
N ILE A 136 -6.81 -0.67 8.25
CA ILE A 136 -7.61 0.55 8.50
C ILE A 136 -7.83 0.68 10.01
N ARG A 137 -7.52 1.85 10.57
CA ARG A 137 -7.82 2.15 11.98
C ARG A 137 -9.32 2.21 12.20
N THR A 138 -9.84 1.43 13.15
CA THR A 138 -11.28 1.40 13.45
C THR A 138 -11.66 2.11 14.74
N SER A 139 -10.73 2.22 15.70
CA SER A 139 -11.03 2.81 17.01
C SER A 139 -11.33 4.30 16.90
N GLY A 140 -12.50 4.72 17.39
CA GLY A 140 -12.95 6.12 17.34
C GLY A 140 -13.40 6.61 15.97
N VAL A 141 -13.59 5.71 14.99
CA VAL A 141 -14.02 6.04 13.63
C VAL A 141 -15.48 5.63 13.43
N SER A 142 -16.30 6.52 12.86
CA SER A 142 -17.72 6.23 12.61
C SER A 142 -17.89 5.16 11.52
N PRO A 143 -18.98 4.38 11.53
CA PRO A 143 -19.25 3.39 10.49
C PRO A 143 -19.27 3.99 9.07
N ALA A 144 -19.88 5.17 8.89
CA ALA A 144 -19.88 5.86 7.60
C ALA A 144 -18.46 6.13 7.09
N ARG A 145 -17.57 6.61 7.98
CA ARG A 145 -16.17 6.84 7.62
C ARG A 145 -15.41 5.54 7.32
N LEU A 146 -15.72 4.46 8.03
CA LEU A 146 -15.13 3.14 7.72
C LEU A 146 -15.55 2.63 6.34
N ARG A 147 -16.80 2.88 5.92
CA ARG A 147 -17.24 2.52 4.56
C ARG A 147 -16.46 3.31 3.50
N GLU A 148 -16.24 4.61 3.71
CA GLU A 148 -15.42 5.43 2.80
C GLU A 148 -13.98 4.92 2.69
N GLU A 149 -13.36 4.56 3.83
CA GLU A 149 -12.00 4.02 3.88
C GLU A 149 -11.89 2.64 3.20
N LEU A 150 -12.89 1.77 3.41
CA LEU A 150 -12.95 0.45 2.79
C LEU A 150 -13.22 0.55 1.28
N ALA A 151 -14.14 1.42 0.86
CA ALA A 151 -14.41 1.69 -0.55
C ALA A 151 -13.17 2.22 -1.27
N THR A 152 -12.44 3.12 -0.63
CA THR A 152 -11.17 3.63 -1.12
C THR A 152 -10.15 2.51 -1.32
N TRP A 153 -10.01 1.62 -0.33
CA TRP A 153 -9.11 0.47 -0.44
C TRP A 153 -9.48 -0.44 -1.61
N ILE A 154 -10.75 -0.86 -1.69
CA ILE A 154 -11.25 -1.79 -2.72
C ILE A 154 -11.04 -1.18 -4.10
N ASN A 155 -11.37 0.11 -4.28
CA ASN A 155 -11.18 0.78 -5.55
C ASN A 155 -9.71 0.83 -5.98
N LEU A 156 -8.80 1.16 -5.05
CA LEU A 156 -7.37 1.16 -5.36
C LEU A 156 -6.85 -0.25 -5.68
N HIS A 157 -7.22 -1.24 -4.89
CA HIS A 157 -6.71 -2.61 -5.01
C HIS A 157 -7.29 -3.36 -6.23
N LEU A 158 -8.61 -3.33 -6.43
CA LEU A 158 -9.27 -4.10 -7.49
C LEU A 158 -9.37 -3.33 -8.80
N HIS A 159 -9.88 -2.10 -8.77
CA HIS A 159 -10.19 -1.36 -10.00
C HIS A 159 -8.97 -0.61 -10.55
N ASN A 160 -8.14 -0.05 -9.67
CA ASN A 160 -6.91 0.61 -10.07
C ASN A 160 -5.69 -0.32 -10.05
N ARG A 161 -5.83 -1.58 -9.64
CA ARG A 161 -4.75 -2.59 -9.62
C ARG A 161 -3.48 -2.11 -8.91
N VAL A 162 -3.64 -1.30 -7.86
CA VAL A 162 -2.53 -0.88 -7.03
C VAL A 162 -2.07 -2.07 -6.19
N SER A 163 -0.75 -2.25 -6.10
CA SER A 163 -0.08 -3.27 -5.30
C SER A 163 -0.63 -3.34 -3.87
N GLY A 164 -0.99 -4.55 -3.42
CA GLY A 164 -1.46 -4.76 -2.06
C GLY A 164 -0.36 -4.53 -1.02
N VAL A 165 0.89 -4.87 -1.37
CA VAL A 165 2.08 -4.56 -0.56
C VAL A 165 2.21 -3.06 -0.36
N LEU A 166 2.08 -2.28 -1.44
CA LEU A 166 2.16 -0.82 -1.41
C LEU A 166 1.06 -0.21 -0.54
N LEU A 167 -0.18 -0.70 -0.64
CA LEU A 167 -1.30 -0.22 0.17
C LEU A 167 -1.11 -0.49 1.67
N VAL A 168 -0.56 -1.65 2.03
CA VAL A 168 -0.25 -1.98 3.45
C VAL A 168 0.89 -1.10 3.96
N LEU A 169 1.99 -1.02 3.22
CA LEU A 169 3.12 -0.15 3.56
C LEU A 169 2.65 1.29 3.73
N ALA A 170 1.74 1.73 2.87
CA ALA A 170 1.24 3.08 2.89
C ALA A 170 0.54 3.45 4.21
N ARG A 171 -0.25 2.52 4.74
CA ARG A 171 -0.91 2.69 6.03
C ARG A 171 0.10 2.60 7.17
N ALA A 172 1.07 1.69 7.10
CA ALA A 172 2.10 1.55 8.13
C ALA A 172 2.88 2.85 8.41
N PHE A 173 3.19 3.65 7.37
CA PHE A 173 3.86 4.94 7.54
C PHE A 173 2.98 6.04 8.14
N GLN A 174 1.65 5.95 8.01
CA GLN A 174 0.74 6.89 8.67
C GLN A 174 0.67 6.68 10.19
N PHE A 175 0.88 5.45 10.65
CA PHE A 175 0.87 5.11 12.07
C PHE A 175 2.13 5.54 12.81
N ASP A 176 3.26 5.72 12.10
CA ASP A 176 4.51 6.18 12.71
C ASP A 176 4.58 7.71 12.88
N ARG A 177 3.58 8.45 12.36
CA ARG A 177 3.44 9.88 12.67
C ARG A 177 2.84 10.04 14.06
N LYS A 178 3.62 10.61 14.98
CA LYS A 178 3.10 11.09 16.27
C LYS A 178 2.04 12.16 16.01
N PRO A 179 0.89 12.13 16.71
CA PRO A 179 -0.04 13.26 16.68
C PRO A 179 0.67 14.51 17.22
N GLY A 180 0.80 15.57 16.40
CA GLY A 180 1.30 16.89 16.83
C GLY A 180 2.57 17.43 16.17
N GLU A 181 3.11 16.83 15.10
CA GLU A 181 4.32 17.36 14.43
C GLU A 181 4.05 18.36 13.28
N ASP A 182 2.80 18.77 13.02
CA ASP A 182 2.49 19.78 12.00
C ASP A 182 1.35 20.75 12.41
N GLU A 183 1.28 21.13 13.70
CA GLU A 183 0.57 22.35 14.12
C GLU A 183 1.54 23.53 14.25
#